data_AF-A0A1F8F4V0-F1
#
_entry.id   AF-A0A1F8F4V0-F1
#
_cell.length_a   1.000
_cell.length_b   1.000
_cell.length_c   1.000
_cell.angle_alpha   90.00
_cell.angle_beta   90.00
_cell.angle_gamma   90.00
#
_symmetry.space_group_name_H-M   'P 1'
#
loop_
_entity.id
_entity.type
_entity.pdbx_description
1 polymer ?
#
loop_
_entity_poly.entity_id
_entity_poly.type
_entity_poly.pdbx_seq_one_letter_code
_entity_poly.pdbx_strand_id
1 'polypeptide(L)'
;MKQTNATRLLLKSLIVIFLFLCATGAQADVLNQNEQFFVNSKYDRLSRSILTATLRVVGDYAYFYVEDRYWNIISETGKAKLLNRVKELAAEFDSIIYPREIQFWGPEPNPGIDNDPRVTILVEDLLNTNGGYFETANEYPRTIVPESNQREMVAISARSDDWDKYFLAHEFQHLISYNQKELMNNVSEARWLNELRSEYSIDLAGYYSQPSEYLQNRMDFFLKNPSDSLTEWPNVPLDYGVAVVFGQYLKEQYGPEILRETMGFALAGIQSLDRFFASHNFPERFGDVFGNWMVANFINDTSVDRRYGYIKSDFQTIRVLPDWQVTITNPLSFNSSFILKNWQPAWKKYDLSYIPPLFHPSFEFKTSSEQRFLGVLLVFYKDGQYKTYPFETKNGYAKKTISNNQDNPVDEAILMITNGAGDNSDAEISVVPVEVVLSFSEKIIQEAQESAEEKPEDGALIKKKNEPDIYVINGRYKRYLSPEVIRLYGHLDSQKTVEVSPEVFNSYQISNYAKNINDEKVYAVWADGTKHWLDMSGEYFIQSGRDFGAVFVVNDSEINYYKTGESITR
;
A
#
# COMPACT_ATOMS: atom_id res chain seq x y z
N MET A 1 -75.22 -16.18 -46.46
CA MET A 1 -74.44 -15.84 -45.26
C MET A 1 -73.36 -14.84 -45.64
N LYS A 2 -73.63 -13.58 -45.30
CA LYS A 2 -72.68 -12.45 -45.33
C LYS A 2 -71.89 -12.45 -44.01
N GLN A 3 -70.81 -11.66 -43.99
CA GLN A 3 -69.89 -11.35 -42.88
C GLN A 3 -68.78 -12.42 -42.71
N THR A 4 -67.48 -12.11 -42.69
CA THR A 4 -66.84 -10.84 -42.29
C THR A 4 -65.37 -10.86 -42.74
N ASN A 5 -65.05 -10.27 -43.90
CA ASN A 5 -63.66 -9.92 -44.27
C ASN A 5 -63.29 -8.48 -43.86
N ALA A 6 -64.22 -7.71 -43.28
CA ALA A 6 -64.00 -6.34 -42.82
C ALA A 6 -63.24 -6.28 -41.48
N THR A 7 -63.27 -7.33 -40.66
CA THR A 7 -62.73 -7.30 -39.29
C THR A 7 -61.21 -7.47 -39.21
N ARG A 8 -60.56 -8.05 -40.24
CA ARG A 8 -59.10 -8.23 -40.27
C ARG A 8 -58.32 -7.01 -40.78
N LEU A 9 -58.97 -6.09 -41.51
CA LEU A 9 -58.34 -4.84 -41.94
C LEU A 9 -58.44 -3.76 -40.85
N LEU A 10 -59.55 -3.68 -40.12
CA LEU A 10 -59.74 -2.75 -39.00
C LEU A 10 -58.80 -3.03 -37.82
N LEU A 11 -58.44 -4.30 -37.56
CA LEU A 11 -57.52 -4.65 -36.48
C LEU A 11 -56.06 -4.27 -36.78
N LYS A 12 -55.64 -4.31 -38.05
CA LYS A 12 -54.30 -3.86 -38.47
C LYS A 12 -54.20 -2.33 -38.50
N SER A 13 -55.28 -1.63 -38.85
CA SER A 13 -55.33 -0.17 -38.77
C SER A 13 -55.44 0.34 -37.32
N LEU A 14 -56.13 -0.36 -36.41
CA LEU A 14 -56.17 0.02 -34.99
C LEU A 14 -54.83 -0.22 -34.27
N ILE A 15 -54.08 -1.27 -34.63
CA ILE A 15 -52.76 -1.53 -34.04
C ILE A 15 -51.72 -0.50 -34.51
N VAL A 16 -51.82 -0.04 -35.76
CA VAL A 16 -50.95 1.05 -36.26
C VAL A 16 -51.33 2.40 -35.64
N ILE A 17 -52.61 2.64 -35.31
CA ILE A 17 -53.03 3.88 -34.64
C ILE A 17 -52.69 3.85 -33.13
N PHE A 18 -52.72 2.69 -32.48
CA PHE A 18 -52.32 2.57 -31.06
C PHE A 18 -50.79 2.63 -30.86
N LEU A 19 -50.01 2.21 -31.87
CA LEU A 19 -48.54 2.39 -31.89
C LEU A 19 -48.09 3.85 -32.09
N PHE A 20 -48.97 4.74 -32.53
CA PHE A 20 -48.69 6.18 -32.64
C PHE A 20 -49.17 7.01 -31.43
N LEU A 21 -49.82 6.40 -30.44
CA LEU A 21 -50.40 7.09 -29.28
C LEU A 21 -49.59 6.96 -27.97
N CYS A 22 -48.43 6.30 -28.02
CA CYS A 22 -47.46 6.26 -26.91
C CYS A 22 -46.05 6.69 -27.35
N ALA A 23 -45.95 7.55 -28.36
CA ALA A 23 -44.74 8.36 -28.53
C ALA A 23 -44.86 9.53 -27.55
N THR A 24 -44.45 9.34 -26.30
CA THR A 24 -44.03 10.46 -25.46
C THR A 24 -42.86 11.10 -26.20
N GLY A 25 -43.15 12.16 -26.96
CA GLY A 25 -42.12 12.86 -27.71
C GLY A 25 -41.06 13.36 -26.74
N ALA A 26 -39.79 13.03 -27.01
CA ALA A 26 -38.67 13.68 -26.34
C ALA A 26 -38.84 15.20 -26.53
N GLN A 27 -38.98 15.94 -25.43
CA GLN A 27 -38.93 17.40 -25.46
C GLN A 27 -37.53 17.81 -25.03
N ALA A 28 -36.75 18.31 -25.98
CA ALA A 28 -35.51 18.98 -25.67
C ALA A 28 -35.77 20.17 -24.74
N ASP A 29 -34.95 20.31 -23.70
CA ASP A 29 -35.02 21.46 -22.82
C ASP A 29 -34.66 22.75 -23.59
N VAL A 30 -35.29 23.86 -23.18
CA VAL A 30 -35.15 25.15 -23.87
C VAL A 30 -34.35 26.14 -23.04
N LEU A 31 -33.52 26.96 -23.70
CA LEU A 31 -32.71 27.96 -23.01
C LEU A 31 -33.55 28.87 -22.11
N ASN A 32 -33.08 29.10 -20.88
CA ASN A 32 -33.78 29.79 -19.79
C ASN A 32 -34.97 29.05 -19.18
N GLN A 33 -35.19 27.78 -19.51
CA GLN A 33 -36.11 26.92 -18.76
C GLN A 33 -35.64 26.84 -17.30
N ASN A 34 -36.59 27.01 -16.39
CA ASN A 34 -36.37 26.91 -14.96
C ASN A 34 -36.93 25.57 -14.49
N GLU A 35 -36.11 24.81 -13.77
CA GLU A 35 -36.48 23.50 -13.26
C GLU A 35 -36.13 23.35 -11.79
N GLN A 36 -36.83 22.44 -11.13
CA GLN A 36 -36.53 22.01 -9.78
C GLN A 36 -35.78 20.69 -9.82
N PHE A 37 -34.64 20.64 -9.12
CA PHE A 37 -33.80 19.44 -9.01
C PHE A 37 -33.81 18.93 -7.58
N PHE A 38 -33.95 17.62 -7.42
CA PHE A 38 -33.55 16.92 -6.21
C PHE A 38 -32.02 16.85 -6.16
N VAL A 39 -31.43 17.14 -5.01
CA VAL A 39 -29.97 17.19 -4.84
C VAL A 39 -29.56 16.48 -3.56
N ASN A 40 -28.29 16.07 -3.51
CA ASN A 40 -27.76 15.35 -2.37
C ASN A 40 -27.31 16.31 -1.26
N SER A 41 -28.03 16.29 -0.13
CA SER A 41 -27.82 17.20 1.00
C SER A 41 -26.47 17.04 1.72
N LYS A 42 -25.74 15.96 1.46
CA LYS A 42 -24.36 15.76 1.94
C LYS A 42 -23.37 16.64 1.19
N TYR A 43 -23.62 16.93 -0.08
CA TYR A 43 -22.72 17.70 -0.94
C TYR A 43 -23.16 19.17 -1.09
N ASP A 44 -24.47 19.42 -1.05
CA ASP A 44 -25.05 20.77 -1.07
C ASP A 44 -24.53 21.62 0.10
N ARG A 45 -24.09 22.85 -0.18
CA ARG A 45 -23.52 23.76 0.82
C ARG A 45 -24.44 24.06 2.00
N LEU A 46 -25.74 23.94 1.81
CA LEU A 46 -26.78 24.35 2.75
C LEU A 46 -27.62 23.16 3.22
N SER A 47 -27.17 21.95 2.89
CA SER A 47 -27.85 20.69 3.18
C SER A 47 -29.29 20.64 2.70
N ARG A 48 -29.58 21.27 1.55
CA ARG A 48 -30.87 21.16 0.87
C ARG A 48 -30.99 19.79 0.20
N SER A 49 -32.21 19.30 0.06
CA SER A 49 -32.54 18.14 -0.77
C SER A 49 -33.19 18.53 -2.11
N ILE A 50 -33.49 19.82 -2.29
CA ILE A 50 -34.15 20.37 -3.47
C ILE A 50 -33.61 21.78 -3.72
N LEU A 51 -33.35 22.13 -4.98
CA LEU A 51 -33.03 23.48 -5.42
C LEU A 51 -33.72 23.81 -6.75
N THR A 52 -33.71 25.09 -7.14
CA THR A 52 -34.11 25.52 -8.49
C THR A 52 -32.88 25.94 -9.29
N ALA A 53 -32.87 25.59 -10.57
CA ALA A 53 -31.80 25.96 -11.49
C ALA A 53 -32.39 26.34 -12.84
N THR A 54 -31.69 27.22 -13.55
CA THR A 54 -32.09 27.69 -14.88
C THR A 54 -31.09 27.22 -15.93
N LEU A 55 -31.58 26.68 -17.05
CA LEU A 55 -30.75 26.29 -18.20
C LEU A 55 -30.07 27.53 -18.80
N ARG A 56 -28.74 27.63 -18.67
CA ARG A 56 -27.95 28.79 -19.13
C ARG A 56 -27.15 28.53 -20.40
N VAL A 57 -26.75 27.29 -20.64
CA VAL A 57 -25.99 26.89 -21.84
C VAL A 57 -26.51 25.56 -22.34
N VAL A 58 -26.67 25.43 -23.65
CA VAL A 58 -26.99 24.19 -24.34
C VAL A 58 -25.81 23.84 -25.23
N GLY A 59 -25.18 22.70 -24.97
CA GLY A 59 -24.14 22.11 -25.80
C GLY A 59 -24.72 21.08 -26.77
N ASP A 60 -23.82 20.46 -27.53
CA ASP A 60 -24.18 19.39 -28.45
C ASP A 60 -24.61 18.13 -27.69
N TYR A 61 -23.89 17.79 -26.60
CA TYR A 61 -24.12 16.57 -25.80
C TYR A 61 -24.65 16.84 -24.39
N ALA A 62 -24.78 18.10 -23.97
CA ALA A 62 -25.19 18.41 -22.60
C ALA A 62 -26.02 19.69 -22.43
N TYR A 63 -26.86 19.70 -21.39
CA TYR A 63 -27.55 20.89 -20.86
C TYR A 63 -26.85 21.37 -19.59
N PHE A 64 -26.57 22.67 -19.48
CA PHE A 64 -25.94 23.24 -18.28
C PHE A 64 -26.93 24.11 -17.51
N TYR A 65 -27.44 23.56 -16.41
CA TYR A 65 -28.33 24.23 -15.47
C TYR A 65 -27.52 24.91 -14.38
N VAL A 66 -27.76 26.20 -14.13
CA VAL A 66 -27.08 26.94 -13.07
C VAL A 66 -28.04 27.22 -11.94
N GLU A 67 -27.65 26.87 -10.72
CA GLU A 67 -28.46 27.11 -9.51
C GLU A 67 -28.84 28.59 -9.37
N ASP A 68 -30.13 28.85 -9.20
CA ASP A 68 -30.67 30.22 -9.18
C ASP A 68 -30.23 31.01 -7.95
N ARG A 69 -30.15 30.36 -6.78
CA ARG A 69 -29.75 31.05 -5.55
C ARG A 69 -28.30 31.52 -5.65
N TYR A 70 -27.37 30.65 -6.07
CA TYR A 70 -25.98 31.05 -6.27
C TYR A 70 -25.87 32.18 -7.30
N TRP A 71 -26.56 32.03 -8.43
CA TRP A 71 -26.63 33.05 -9.47
C TRP A 71 -27.11 34.41 -8.93
N ASN A 72 -28.09 34.42 -8.03
CA ASN A 72 -28.68 35.66 -7.51
C ASN A 72 -27.86 36.35 -6.41
N ILE A 73 -26.96 35.64 -5.71
CA ILE A 73 -26.13 36.23 -4.65
C ILE A 73 -24.79 36.77 -5.15
N ILE A 74 -24.34 36.36 -6.33
CA ILE A 74 -23.10 36.87 -6.94
C ILE A 74 -23.35 38.18 -7.69
N SER A 75 -22.30 39.00 -7.83
CA SER A 75 -22.37 40.28 -8.54
C SER A 75 -22.62 40.08 -10.04
N GLU A 76 -23.06 41.13 -10.75
CA GLU A 76 -23.22 41.07 -12.22
C GLU A 76 -21.91 40.67 -12.94
N THR A 77 -20.77 41.16 -12.47
CA THR A 77 -19.45 40.70 -12.95
C THR A 77 -19.23 39.22 -12.66
N GLY A 78 -19.64 38.72 -11.48
CA GLY A 78 -19.60 37.31 -11.12
C GLY A 78 -20.48 36.45 -12.03
N LYS A 79 -21.72 36.89 -12.33
CA LYS A 79 -22.62 36.22 -13.27
C LYS A 79 -22.02 36.11 -14.66
N ALA A 80 -21.41 37.20 -15.15
CA ALA A 80 -20.73 37.20 -16.45
C ALA A 80 -19.54 36.23 -16.47
N LYS A 81 -18.73 36.22 -15.39
CA LYS A 81 -17.61 35.27 -15.24
C LYS A 81 -18.10 33.82 -15.23
N LEU A 82 -19.09 33.50 -14.40
CA LEU A 82 -19.67 32.16 -14.30
C LEU A 82 -20.27 31.71 -15.63
N LEU A 83 -21.04 32.57 -16.31
CA LEU A 83 -21.64 32.21 -17.59
C LEU A 83 -20.57 31.94 -18.67
N ASN A 84 -19.49 32.72 -18.71
CA ASN A 84 -18.38 32.44 -19.63
C ASN A 84 -17.69 31.12 -19.28
N ARG A 85 -17.43 30.86 -17.99
CA ARG A 85 -16.87 29.59 -17.51
C ARG A 85 -17.72 28.39 -17.92
N VAL A 86 -19.05 28.47 -17.74
CA VAL A 86 -19.98 27.39 -18.13
C VAL A 86 -20.01 27.19 -19.64
N LYS A 87 -19.88 28.26 -20.46
CA LYS A 87 -19.75 28.13 -21.91
C LYS A 87 -18.44 27.45 -22.33
N GLU A 88 -17.34 27.82 -21.70
CA GLU A 88 -16.03 27.20 -21.94
C GLU A 88 -16.08 25.72 -21.55
N LEU A 89 -16.70 25.39 -20.42
CA LEU A 89 -16.87 24.01 -19.96
C LEU A 89 -17.79 23.19 -20.88
N ALA A 90 -18.86 23.78 -21.40
CA ALA A 90 -19.71 23.14 -22.41
C ALA A 90 -18.92 22.80 -23.68
N ALA A 91 -18.12 23.75 -24.18
CA ALA A 91 -17.26 23.52 -25.34
C ALA A 91 -16.19 22.45 -25.06
N GLU A 92 -15.59 22.45 -23.86
CA GLU A 92 -14.62 21.42 -23.44
C GLU A 92 -15.30 20.04 -23.36
N PHE A 93 -16.52 19.97 -22.81
CA PHE A 93 -17.27 18.73 -22.73
C PHE A 93 -17.56 18.15 -24.12
N ASP A 94 -18.09 18.98 -25.02
CA ASP A 94 -18.47 18.54 -26.37
C ASP A 94 -17.27 18.16 -27.24
N SER A 95 -16.14 18.86 -27.09
CA SER A 95 -14.98 18.69 -27.97
C SER A 95 -13.90 17.75 -27.44
N ILE A 96 -13.84 17.51 -26.13
CA ILE A 96 -12.77 16.72 -25.49
C ILE A 96 -13.34 15.63 -24.60
N ILE A 97 -14.09 15.97 -23.55
CA ILE A 97 -14.46 15.02 -22.49
C ILE A 97 -15.38 13.94 -23.05
N TYR A 98 -16.54 14.33 -23.58
CA TYR A 98 -17.54 13.42 -24.11
C TYR A 98 -16.98 12.48 -25.20
N PRO A 99 -16.40 12.98 -26.31
CA PRO A 99 -15.94 12.08 -27.37
C PRO A 99 -14.82 11.14 -26.95
N ARG A 100 -13.90 11.55 -26.06
CA ARG A 100 -12.80 10.68 -25.61
C ARG A 100 -13.27 9.61 -24.64
N GLU A 101 -14.10 9.98 -23.67
CA GLU A 101 -14.61 9.04 -22.69
C GLU A 101 -15.54 8.02 -23.33
N ILE A 102 -16.46 8.44 -24.20
CA ILE A 102 -17.33 7.52 -24.93
C ILE A 102 -16.54 6.57 -25.85
N GLN A 103 -15.52 7.10 -26.53
CA GLN A 103 -14.66 6.27 -27.38
C GLN A 103 -13.90 5.21 -26.58
N PHE A 104 -13.44 5.56 -25.38
CA PHE A 104 -12.59 4.69 -24.59
C PHE A 104 -13.40 3.75 -23.69
N TRP A 105 -14.30 4.28 -22.87
CA TRP A 105 -15.09 3.55 -21.87
C TRP A 105 -16.32 2.87 -22.44
N GLY A 106 -16.89 3.40 -23.52
CA GLY A 106 -18.20 3.02 -24.03
C GLY A 106 -19.27 4.04 -23.65
N PRO A 107 -20.53 3.80 -24.07
CA PRO A 107 -21.60 4.76 -23.92
C PRO A 107 -22.12 4.88 -22.48
N GLU A 108 -22.59 6.07 -22.13
CA GLU A 108 -23.62 6.33 -21.12
C GLU A 108 -25.00 5.82 -21.59
N PRO A 109 -26.05 5.83 -20.74
CA PRO A 109 -27.40 5.55 -21.22
C PRO A 109 -27.81 6.61 -22.25
N ASN A 110 -28.01 6.20 -23.52
CA ASN A 110 -28.34 7.13 -24.59
C ASN A 110 -29.25 6.48 -25.67
N PRO A 111 -30.49 6.99 -25.90
CA PRO A 111 -31.10 8.10 -25.18
C PRO A 111 -31.34 7.74 -23.71
N GLY A 112 -31.44 8.77 -22.89
CA GLY A 112 -31.59 8.67 -21.46
C GLY A 112 -32.94 8.13 -20.98
N ILE A 113 -33.12 8.05 -19.66
CA ILE A 113 -34.39 7.67 -19.02
C ILE A 113 -35.54 8.64 -19.36
N ASP A 114 -35.24 9.90 -19.63
CA ASP A 114 -36.18 10.92 -20.13
C ASP A 114 -36.34 10.91 -21.67
N ASN A 115 -35.64 9.99 -22.34
CA ASN A 115 -35.56 9.84 -23.80
C ASN A 115 -34.91 11.06 -24.51
N ASP A 116 -34.15 11.90 -23.79
CA ASP A 116 -33.25 12.91 -24.37
C ASP A 116 -31.82 12.34 -24.48
N PRO A 117 -31.10 12.55 -25.60
CA PRO A 117 -29.71 12.13 -25.75
C PRO A 117 -28.68 13.02 -25.04
N ARG A 118 -29.09 14.15 -24.43
CA ARG A 118 -28.17 15.07 -23.73
C ARG A 118 -28.12 14.81 -22.24
N VAL A 119 -26.89 14.80 -21.73
CA VAL A 119 -26.60 14.73 -20.29
C VAL A 119 -26.95 16.07 -19.63
N THR A 120 -27.53 16.04 -18.44
CA THR A 120 -27.77 17.24 -17.63
C THR A 120 -26.58 17.51 -16.70
N ILE A 121 -25.92 18.65 -16.86
CA ILE A 121 -24.86 19.14 -15.97
C ILE A 121 -25.44 20.21 -15.05
N LEU A 122 -25.56 19.89 -13.75
CA LEU A 122 -26.03 20.82 -12.74
C LEU A 122 -24.85 21.58 -12.10
N VAL A 123 -24.79 22.88 -12.32
CA VAL A 123 -23.82 23.79 -11.71
C VAL A 123 -24.39 24.29 -10.37
N GLU A 124 -23.98 23.61 -9.29
CA GLU A 124 -24.55 23.70 -7.94
C GLU A 124 -23.62 24.41 -6.94
N ASP A 125 -24.17 25.15 -5.96
CA ASP A 125 -23.42 25.68 -4.83
C ASP A 125 -23.03 24.56 -3.84
N LEU A 126 -21.95 23.83 -4.14
CA LEU A 126 -21.44 22.73 -3.33
C LEU A 126 -20.59 23.20 -2.12
N LEU A 127 -20.43 22.33 -1.14
CA LEU A 127 -19.42 22.46 -0.09
C LEU A 127 -18.02 22.64 -0.72
N ASN A 128 -17.18 23.48 -0.11
CA ASN A 128 -15.85 23.82 -0.66
C ASN A 128 -14.89 22.61 -0.81
N THR A 129 -15.20 21.47 -0.19
CA THR A 129 -14.40 20.23 -0.27
C THR A 129 -14.78 19.36 -1.46
N ASN A 130 -15.86 19.68 -2.18
CA ASN A 130 -16.46 18.82 -3.20
C ASN A 130 -16.42 19.52 -4.56
N GLY A 131 -15.86 18.84 -5.56
CA GLY A 131 -15.78 19.33 -6.93
C GLY A 131 -16.99 19.01 -7.79
N GLY A 132 -17.61 17.86 -7.53
CA GLY A 132 -18.80 17.36 -8.21
C GLY A 132 -19.35 16.11 -7.51
N TYR A 133 -20.42 15.56 -8.07
CA TYR A 133 -20.91 14.23 -7.74
C TYR A 133 -21.81 13.67 -8.86
N PHE A 134 -21.81 12.35 -9.00
CA PHE A 134 -22.83 11.54 -9.66
C PHE A 134 -23.74 10.88 -8.62
N GLU A 135 -25.04 10.78 -8.92
CA GLU A 135 -26.03 10.18 -8.02
C GLU A 135 -26.94 9.24 -8.82
N THR A 136 -26.77 7.94 -8.62
CA THR A 136 -27.48 6.88 -9.35
C THR A 136 -28.99 6.96 -9.15
N ALA A 137 -29.48 7.54 -8.06
CA ALA A 137 -30.91 7.73 -7.81
C ALA A 137 -31.63 8.47 -8.94
N ASN A 138 -30.93 9.34 -9.68
CA ASN A 138 -31.47 10.11 -10.80
C ASN A 138 -31.81 9.27 -12.05
N GLU A 139 -31.27 8.06 -12.13
CA GLU A 139 -31.43 7.14 -13.27
C GLU A 139 -32.65 6.21 -13.12
N TYR A 140 -33.46 6.40 -12.07
CA TYR A 140 -34.63 5.57 -11.79
C TYR A 140 -35.94 6.32 -12.03
N PRO A 141 -37.02 5.64 -12.46
CA PRO A 141 -38.36 6.24 -12.48
C PRO A 141 -38.78 6.70 -11.08
N ARG A 142 -39.54 7.81 -10.98
CA ARG A 142 -40.08 8.30 -9.70
C ARG A 142 -41.02 7.34 -8.99
N THR A 143 -41.52 6.32 -9.69
CA THR A 143 -42.29 5.22 -9.09
C THR A 143 -41.43 4.26 -8.27
N ILE A 144 -40.12 4.22 -8.50
CA ILE A 144 -39.13 3.44 -7.75
C ILE A 144 -38.40 4.32 -6.74
N VAL A 145 -37.90 5.48 -7.21
CA VAL A 145 -37.16 6.46 -6.38
C VAL A 145 -37.87 7.82 -6.47
N PRO A 146 -38.71 8.18 -5.49
CA PRO A 146 -39.53 9.41 -5.55
C PRO A 146 -38.73 10.70 -5.75
N GLU A 147 -37.50 10.75 -5.21
CA GLU A 147 -36.56 11.86 -5.30
C GLU A 147 -35.68 11.82 -6.57
N SER A 148 -36.01 10.99 -7.55
CA SER A 148 -35.28 10.94 -8.81
C SER A 148 -35.55 12.18 -9.68
N ASN A 149 -34.49 12.72 -10.28
CA ASN A 149 -34.62 13.71 -11.35
C ASN A 149 -35.03 13.08 -12.71
N GLN A 150 -34.95 11.76 -12.86
CA GLN A 150 -35.17 11.03 -14.12
C GLN A 150 -34.36 11.63 -15.27
N ARG A 151 -33.05 11.78 -15.06
CA ARG A 151 -32.11 12.38 -16.01
C ARG A 151 -30.74 11.75 -15.82
N GLU A 152 -30.06 11.51 -16.93
CA GLU A 152 -28.64 11.25 -16.99
C GLU A 152 -27.91 12.52 -16.59
N MET A 153 -27.48 12.60 -15.33
CA MET A 153 -27.02 13.86 -14.77
C MET A 153 -25.85 13.75 -13.82
N VAL A 154 -25.01 14.78 -13.85
CA VAL A 154 -23.93 15.01 -12.90
C VAL A 154 -23.99 16.43 -12.36
N ALA A 155 -23.54 16.62 -11.13
CA ALA A 155 -23.42 17.92 -10.52
C ALA A 155 -21.95 18.34 -10.42
N ILE A 156 -21.68 19.62 -10.65
CA ILE A 156 -20.35 20.23 -10.51
C ILE A 156 -20.46 21.53 -9.71
N SER A 157 -19.37 21.89 -9.02
CA SER A 157 -19.36 23.06 -8.15
C SER A 157 -19.39 24.38 -8.92
N ALA A 158 -20.36 25.22 -8.63
CA ALA A 158 -20.42 26.60 -9.10
C ALA A 158 -19.25 27.46 -8.59
N ARG A 159 -18.51 27.00 -7.56
CA ARG A 159 -17.39 27.72 -6.94
C ARG A 159 -16.01 27.27 -7.38
N SER A 160 -15.90 26.07 -7.95
CA SER A 160 -14.63 25.61 -8.49
C SER A 160 -14.36 26.41 -9.76
N ASP A 161 -13.20 27.06 -9.88
CA ASP A 161 -12.83 27.82 -11.09
C ASP A 161 -11.69 27.12 -11.83
N ASP A 162 -10.73 26.52 -11.12
CA ASP A 162 -9.50 26.00 -11.73
C ASP A 162 -9.60 24.52 -12.15
N TRP A 163 -10.51 23.74 -11.53
CA TRP A 163 -10.57 22.28 -11.69
C TRP A 163 -11.88 21.74 -12.26
N ASP A 164 -12.78 22.60 -12.72
CA ASP A 164 -14.12 22.20 -13.20
C ASP A 164 -14.12 21.12 -14.27
N LYS A 165 -13.25 21.25 -15.26
CA LYS A 165 -13.13 20.25 -16.32
C LYS A 165 -12.56 18.92 -15.84
N TYR A 166 -11.77 18.93 -14.77
CA TYR A 166 -11.23 17.73 -14.14
C TYR A 166 -12.37 17.00 -13.43
N PHE A 167 -13.18 17.72 -12.66
CA PHE A 167 -14.36 17.17 -12.00
C PHE A 167 -15.41 16.72 -13.01
N LEU A 168 -15.67 17.49 -14.08
CA LEU A 168 -16.65 17.08 -15.08
C LEU A 168 -16.24 15.77 -15.80
N ALA A 169 -14.96 15.62 -16.16
CA ALA A 169 -14.46 14.35 -16.71
C ALA A 169 -14.59 13.19 -15.70
N HIS A 170 -14.25 13.46 -14.44
CA HIS A 170 -14.39 12.48 -13.36
C HIS A 170 -15.84 12.03 -13.17
N GLU A 171 -16.79 12.96 -13.02
CA GLU A 171 -18.20 12.64 -12.77
C GLU A 171 -18.87 12.00 -13.99
N PHE A 172 -18.51 12.43 -15.21
CA PHE A 172 -19.05 11.82 -16.41
C PHE A 172 -18.66 10.34 -16.54
N GLN A 173 -17.45 9.99 -16.14
CA GLN A 173 -17.04 8.59 -16.09
C GLN A 173 -17.93 7.76 -15.14
N HIS A 174 -18.39 8.31 -14.00
CA HIS A 174 -19.31 7.59 -13.11
C HIS A 174 -20.63 7.25 -13.79
N LEU A 175 -21.19 8.18 -14.55
CA LEU A 175 -22.41 7.95 -15.35
C LEU A 175 -22.19 6.87 -16.42
N ILE A 176 -21.06 6.90 -17.14
CA ILE A 176 -20.70 5.82 -18.09
C ILE A 176 -20.55 4.48 -17.35
N SER A 177 -19.85 4.48 -16.22
CA SER A 177 -19.61 3.30 -15.38
C SER A 177 -20.92 2.65 -14.96
N TYR A 178 -21.90 3.46 -14.55
CA TYR A 178 -23.23 2.99 -14.18
C TYR A 178 -23.89 2.20 -15.34
N ASN A 179 -23.85 2.73 -16.56
CA ASN A 179 -24.37 2.01 -17.71
C ASN A 179 -23.60 0.71 -17.99
N GLN A 180 -22.26 0.79 -18.06
CA GLN A 180 -21.42 -0.36 -18.42
C GLN A 180 -21.48 -1.47 -17.37
N LYS A 181 -21.53 -1.14 -16.09
CA LYS A 181 -21.46 -2.10 -14.97
C LYS A 181 -22.84 -2.54 -14.51
N GLU A 182 -23.70 -1.60 -14.15
CA GLU A 182 -24.95 -1.91 -13.46
C GLU A 182 -26.06 -2.21 -14.46
N LEU A 183 -26.27 -1.37 -15.47
CA LEU A 183 -27.34 -1.58 -16.44
C LEU A 183 -27.04 -2.72 -17.41
N MET A 184 -25.84 -2.74 -18.00
CA MET A 184 -25.49 -3.72 -19.04
C MET A 184 -25.03 -5.06 -18.48
N ASN A 185 -24.32 -5.06 -17.35
CA ASN A 185 -23.69 -6.26 -16.79
C ASN A 185 -24.28 -6.71 -15.44
N ASN A 186 -25.22 -5.96 -14.86
CA ASN A 186 -25.87 -6.27 -13.58
C ASN A 186 -24.87 -6.57 -12.46
N VAL A 187 -23.81 -5.76 -12.37
CA VAL A 187 -22.76 -5.86 -11.36
C VAL A 187 -22.47 -4.47 -10.78
N SER A 188 -22.44 -4.36 -9.46
CA SER A 188 -21.96 -3.16 -8.77
C SER A 188 -20.44 -3.19 -8.71
N GLU A 189 -19.78 -2.09 -9.06
CA GLU A 189 -18.31 -2.01 -9.07
C GLU A 189 -17.74 -1.77 -7.67
N ALA A 190 -16.53 -2.26 -7.43
CA ALA A 190 -15.81 -1.92 -6.22
C ALA A 190 -15.47 -0.42 -6.22
N ARG A 191 -15.85 0.30 -5.16
CA ARG A 191 -15.75 1.77 -5.10
C ARG A 191 -14.37 2.29 -5.50
N TRP A 192 -13.30 1.74 -4.93
CA TRP A 192 -11.93 2.15 -5.23
C TRP A 192 -11.57 2.02 -6.72
N LEU A 193 -12.06 0.98 -7.39
CA LEU A 193 -11.76 0.73 -8.81
C LEU A 193 -12.60 1.63 -9.69
N ASN A 194 -13.83 1.94 -9.28
CA ASN A 194 -14.65 2.93 -9.95
C ASN A 194 -13.95 4.30 -9.93
N GLU A 195 -13.58 4.76 -8.74
CA GLU A 195 -12.90 6.05 -8.52
C GLU A 195 -11.53 6.14 -9.20
N LEU A 196 -10.77 5.03 -9.23
CA LEU A 196 -9.52 4.96 -10.00
C LEU A 196 -9.77 5.21 -11.49
N ARG A 197 -10.84 4.66 -12.08
CA ARG A 197 -11.19 4.91 -13.48
C ARG A 197 -11.70 6.34 -13.70
N SER A 198 -12.40 6.91 -12.73
CA SER A 198 -12.82 8.32 -12.76
C SER A 198 -11.62 9.26 -12.74
N GLU A 199 -10.63 9.02 -11.88
CA GLU A 199 -9.36 9.75 -11.88
C GLU A 199 -8.56 9.53 -13.17
N TYR A 200 -8.56 8.30 -13.73
CA TYR A 200 -7.92 8.05 -15.02
C TYR A 200 -8.60 8.81 -16.17
N SER A 201 -9.89 9.11 -16.09
CA SER A 201 -10.61 9.87 -17.12
C SER A 201 -10.09 11.30 -17.27
N ILE A 202 -9.52 11.85 -16.20
CA ILE A 202 -8.81 13.14 -16.24
C ILE A 202 -7.54 13.05 -17.10
N ASP A 203 -6.76 11.97 -16.97
CA ASP A 203 -5.58 11.71 -17.81
C ASP A 203 -6.00 11.44 -19.26
N LEU A 204 -7.10 10.68 -19.47
CA LEU A 204 -7.66 10.38 -20.78
C LEU A 204 -8.13 11.66 -21.51
N ALA A 205 -8.75 12.60 -20.80
CA ALA A 205 -9.08 13.93 -21.30
C ALA A 205 -7.82 14.79 -21.58
N GLY A 206 -6.64 14.34 -21.14
CA GLY A 206 -5.35 14.97 -21.43
C GLY A 206 -4.94 16.03 -20.41
N TYR A 207 -5.63 16.13 -19.27
CA TYR A 207 -5.41 17.20 -18.29
C TYR A 207 -4.23 16.95 -17.34
N TYR A 208 -3.56 15.81 -17.48
CA TYR A 208 -2.27 15.54 -16.85
C TYR A 208 -1.07 15.86 -17.76
N SER A 209 -1.27 16.48 -18.92
CA SER A 209 -0.18 16.90 -19.81
C SER A 209 0.29 18.33 -19.48
N GLN A 210 1.62 18.54 -19.38
CA GLN A 210 2.30 19.71 -18.74
C GLN A 210 2.23 19.63 -17.21
N PRO A 211 3.16 20.21 -16.42
CA PRO A 211 3.12 20.02 -14.96
C PRO A 211 1.72 20.37 -14.46
N SER A 212 0.99 19.34 -14.05
CA SER A 212 -0.43 19.43 -13.72
C SER A 212 -0.50 19.58 -12.22
N GLU A 213 -0.89 20.76 -11.75
CA GLU A 213 -1.05 21.03 -10.32
C GLU A 213 -2.02 20.04 -9.67
N TYR A 214 -3.06 19.64 -10.41
CA TYR A 214 -3.98 18.60 -9.96
C TYR A 214 -3.27 17.27 -9.73
N LEU A 215 -2.48 16.79 -10.71
CA LEU A 215 -1.73 15.54 -10.57
C LEU A 215 -0.70 15.64 -9.44
N GLN A 216 0.01 16.76 -9.33
CA GLN A 216 0.96 17.00 -8.25
C GLN A 216 0.27 16.92 -6.89
N ASN A 217 -0.90 17.54 -6.73
CA ASN A 217 -1.68 17.46 -5.50
C ASN A 217 -2.07 16.00 -5.16
N ARG A 218 -2.49 15.19 -6.14
CA ARG A 218 -2.80 13.76 -5.95
C ARG A 218 -1.56 12.97 -5.51
N MET A 219 -0.42 13.23 -6.14
CA MET A 219 0.85 12.61 -5.77
C MET A 219 1.31 13.03 -4.37
N ASP A 220 1.12 14.30 -3.99
CA ASP A 220 1.46 14.80 -2.67
C ASP A 220 0.59 14.15 -1.59
N PHE A 221 -0.70 13.93 -1.86
CA PHE A 221 -1.58 13.17 -0.95
C PHE A 221 -1.09 11.73 -0.78
N PHE A 222 -0.71 11.05 -1.86
CA PHE A 222 -0.11 9.72 -1.78
C PHE A 222 1.17 9.72 -0.94
N LEU A 223 2.13 10.61 -1.23
CA LEU A 223 3.40 10.66 -0.51
C LEU A 223 3.26 11.08 0.96
N LYS A 224 2.19 11.81 1.30
CA LYS A 224 1.86 12.17 2.69
C LYS A 224 1.44 10.95 3.51
N ASN A 225 0.72 10.00 2.91
CA ASN A 225 0.36 8.74 3.57
C ASN A 225 0.36 7.58 2.56
N PRO A 226 1.54 7.05 2.18
CA PRO A 226 1.64 6.02 1.15
C PRO A 226 1.06 4.67 1.61
N SER A 227 0.85 4.51 2.92
CA SER A 227 0.28 3.35 3.56
C SER A 227 -1.24 3.46 3.76
N ASP A 228 -1.92 4.31 3.00
CA ASP A 228 -3.38 4.37 2.95
C ASP A 228 -3.95 3.15 2.20
N SER A 229 -5.11 2.63 2.62
CA SER A 229 -5.66 1.40 2.05
C SER A 229 -6.24 1.66 0.66
N LEU A 230 -5.92 0.80 -0.30
CA LEU A 230 -6.52 0.89 -1.63
C LEU A 230 -8.03 0.60 -1.61
N THR A 231 -8.50 -0.28 -0.72
CA THR A 231 -9.89 -0.81 -0.76
C THR A 231 -10.82 -0.22 0.29
N GLU A 232 -10.29 0.41 1.34
CA GLU A 232 -11.08 1.21 2.27
C GLU A 232 -11.34 2.58 1.65
N TRP A 233 -12.58 3.04 1.62
CA TRP A 233 -12.91 4.28 0.91
C TRP A 233 -13.82 5.20 1.74
N PRO A 234 -13.25 5.87 2.77
CA PRO A 234 -13.96 6.87 3.55
C PRO A 234 -14.25 8.16 2.75
N ASN A 235 -13.78 8.24 1.51
CA ASN A 235 -13.96 9.37 0.59
C ASN A 235 -13.20 10.61 1.07
N VAL A 236 -11.89 10.45 1.29
CA VAL A 236 -10.96 11.53 1.69
C VAL A 236 -9.86 11.71 0.63
N PRO A 237 -9.15 12.87 0.59
CA PRO A 237 -8.15 13.12 -0.46
C PRO A 237 -7.00 12.10 -0.56
N LEU A 238 -6.70 11.36 0.51
CA LEU A 238 -5.66 10.33 0.52
C LEU A 238 -6.02 9.14 -0.38
N ASP A 239 -7.29 8.70 -0.34
CA ASP A 239 -7.81 7.57 -1.13
C ASP A 239 -7.53 7.77 -2.63
N TYR A 240 -7.83 8.97 -3.14
CA TYR A 240 -7.61 9.35 -4.53
C TYR A 240 -6.12 9.38 -4.90
N GLY A 241 -5.24 9.72 -3.97
CA GLY A 241 -3.79 9.70 -4.20
C GLY A 241 -3.29 8.29 -4.47
N VAL A 242 -3.72 7.31 -3.65
CA VAL A 242 -3.40 5.89 -3.86
C VAL A 242 -3.96 5.39 -5.19
N ALA A 243 -5.22 5.72 -5.50
CA ALA A 243 -5.87 5.33 -6.75
C ALA A 243 -5.14 5.86 -7.99
N VAL A 244 -4.72 7.13 -8.00
CA VAL A 244 -3.98 7.73 -9.12
C VAL A 244 -2.63 7.05 -9.34
N VAL A 245 -1.86 6.83 -8.27
CA VAL A 245 -0.53 6.23 -8.37
C VAL A 245 -0.60 4.76 -8.77
N PHE A 246 -1.55 4.01 -8.22
CA PHE A 246 -1.77 2.61 -8.63
C PHE A 246 -2.35 2.50 -10.05
N GLY A 247 -3.29 3.38 -10.43
CA GLY A 247 -3.87 3.42 -11.77
C GLY A 247 -2.83 3.73 -12.85
N GLN A 248 -1.92 4.67 -12.58
CA GLN A 248 -0.78 4.93 -13.47
C GLN A 248 0.13 3.71 -13.59
N TYR A 249 0.40 2.99 -12.48
CA TYR A 249 1.19 1.77 -12.52
C TYR A 249 0.54 0.70 -13.41
N LEU A 250 -0.76 0.43 -13.21
CA LEU A 250 -1.51 -0.52 -14.02
C LEU A 250 -1.45 -0.16 -15.52
N LYS A 251 -1.67 1.11 -15.84
CA LYS A 251 -1.60 1.62 -17.22
C LYS A 251 -0.23 1.40 -17.86
N GLU A 252 0.86 1.68 -17.15
CA GLU A 252 2.20 1.54 -17.73
C GLU A 252 2.62 0.08 -17.91
N GLN A 253 2.22 -0.80 -16.99
CA GLN A 253 2.62 -2.21 -17.03
C GLN A 253 1.75 -3.05 -17.97
N TYR A 254 0.46 -2.73 -18.08
CA TYR A 254 -0.52 -3.56 -18.79
C TYR A 254 -1.26 -2.85 -19.93
N GLY A 255 -0.97 -1.56 -20.17
CA GLY A 255 -1.68 -0.72 -21.12
C GLY A 255 -2.97 -0.15 -20.53
N PRO A 256 -3.55 0.92 -21.13
CA PRO A 256 -4.81 1.49 -20.67
C PRO A 256 -5.99 0.50 -20.79
N GLU A 257 -5.87 -0.53 -21.63
CA GLU A 257 -6.88 -1.56 -21.85
C GLU A 257 -7.28 -2.31 -20.57
N ILE A 258 -6.38 -2.43 -19.59
CA ILE A 258 -6.71 -3.03 -18.29
C ILE A 258 -7.87 -2.31 -17.60
N LEU A 259 -7.91 -0.98 -17.72
CA LEU A 259 -8.97 -0.18 -17.10
C LEU A 259 -10.25 -0.29 -17.91
N ARG A 260 -10.15 -0.17 -19.24
CA ARG A 260 -11.29 -0.25 -20.16
C ARG A 260 -11.99 -1.60 -20.10
N GLU A 261 -11.26 -2.69 -20.30
CA GLU A 261 -11.87 -4.01 -20.48
C GLU A 261 -12.48 -4.54 -19.19
N THR A 262 -11.88 -4.22 -18.05
CA THR A 262 -12.43 -4.61 -16.76
C THR A 262 -13.72 -3.87 -16.40
N MET A 263 -13.96 -2.69 -16.98
CA MET A 263 -15.27 -2.02 -16.89
C MET A 263 -16.35 -2.82 -17.64
N GLY A 264 -16.00 -3.45 -18.76
CA GLY A 264 -16.94 -4.27 -19.53
C GLY A 264 -17.21 -5.67 -18.95
N PHE A 265 -16.53 -6.07 -17.87
CA PHE A 265 -16.72 -7.40 -17.27
C PHE A 265 -17.89 -7.42 -16.27
N ALA A 266 -18.63 -8.53 -16.27
CA ALA A 266 -19.60 -8.91 -15.23
C ALA A 266 -18.92 -9.41 -13.93
N LEU A 267 -17.81 -8.77 -13.55
CA LEU A 267 -17.03 -9.01 -12.33
C LEU A 267 -16.62 -7.65 -11.76
N ALA A 268 -16.43 -7.54 -10.45
CA ALA A 268 -16.03 -6.30 -9.80
C ALA A 268 -14.62 -6.39 -9.20
N GLY A 269 -14.03 -5.23 -8.93
CA GLY A 269 -12.81 -5.08 -8.14
C GLY A 269 -11.67 -5.99 -8.58
N ILE A 270 -11.07 -6.67 -7.60
CA ILE A 270 -9.88 -7.51 -7.80
C ILE A 270 -10.16 -8.67 -8.75
N GLN A 271 -11.35 -9.27 -8.68
CA GLN A 271 -11.72 -10.39 -9.54
C GLN A 271 -11.78 -9.99 -11.01
N SER A 272 -12.17 -8.75 -11.31
CA SER A 272 -12.16 -8.21 -12.68
C SER A 272 -10.72 -8.06 -13.22
N LEU A 273 -9.78 -7.60 -12.38
CA LEU A 273 -8.36 -7.47 -12.74
C LEU A 273 -7.69 -8.83 -12.91
N ASP A 274 -7.93 -9.78 -12.00
CA ASP A 274 -7.42 -11.15 -12.12
C ASP A 274 -7.94 -11.84 -13.38
N ARG A 275 -9.21 -11.58 -13.74
CA ARG A 275 -9.79 -12.06 -15.00
C ARG A 275 -9.07 -11.50 -16.22
N PHE A 276 -8.72 -10.20 -16.19
CA PHE A 276 -7.96 -9.54 -17.25
C PHE A 276 -6.55 -10.11 -17.39
N PHE A 277 -5.84 -10.30 -16.27
CA PHE A 277 -4.51 -10.90 -16.28
C PHE A 277 -4.54 -12.29 -16.90
N ALA A 278 -5.50 -13.12 -16.46
CA ALA A 278 -5.68 -14.46 -17.01
C ALA A 278 -6.07 -14.45 -18.50
N SER A 279 -6.92 -13.52 -18.97
CA SER A 279 -7.32 -13.46 -20.39
C SER A 279 -6.18 -13.04 -21.32
N HIS A 280 -5.22 -12.27 -20.80
CA HIS A 280 -4.07 -11.79 -21.56
C HIS A 280 -2.82 -12.66 -21.36
N ASN A 281 -2.94 -13.81 -20.69
CA ASN A 281 -1.84 -14.72 -20.36
C ASN A 281 -0.73 -14.06 -19.53
N PHE A 282 -1.07 -13.04 -18.73
CA PHE A 282 -0.16 -12.55 -17.70
C PHE A 282 -0.08 -13.59 -16.57
N PRO A 283 1.13 -14.02 -16.18
CA PRO A 283 1.30 -14.99 -15.10
C PRO A 283 0.89 -14.43 -13.73
N GLU A 284 0.92 -13.11 -13.57
CA GLU A 284 0.57 -12.41 -12.33
C GLU A 284 -0.91 -12.55 -11.95
N ARG A 285 -1.15 -12.45 -10.64
CA ARG A 285 -2.44 -12.09 -10.05
C ARG A 285 -2.32 -10.73 -9.36
N PHE A 286 -3.47 -10.16 -8.98
CA PHE A 286 -3.54 -8.84 -8.36
C PHE A 286 -2.57 -8.67 -7.18
N GLY A 287 -2.44 -9.70 -6.33
CA GLY A 287 -1.47 -9.69 -5.24
C GLY A 287 -0.01 -9.55 -5.69
N ASP A 288 0.37 -10.20 -6.80
CA ASP A 288 1.72 -10.08 -7.38
C ASP A 288 1.93 -8.66 -7.94
N VAL A 289 0.93 -8.13 -8.64
CA VAL A 289 0.95 -6.77 -9.20
C VAL A 289 1.08 -5.72 -8.11
N PHE A 290 0.27 -5.85 -7.06
CA PHE A 290 0.32 -4.97 -5.88
C PHE A 290 1.66 -5.07 -5.16
N GLY A 291 2.23 -6.28 -5.06
CA GLY A 291 3.59 -6.52 -4.57
C GLY A 291 4.65 -5.77 -5.38
N ASN A 292 4.62 -5.89 -6.70
CA ASN A 292 5.55 -5.18 -7.59
C ASN A 292 5.35 -3.66 -7.53
N TRP A 293 4.11 -3.17 -7.39
CA TRP A 293 3.80 -1.76 -7.20
C TRP A 293 4.41 -1.20 -5.90
N MET A 294 4.37 -1.94 -4.79
CA MET A 294 5.06 -1.54 -3.55
C MET A 294 6.57 -1.41 -3.76
N VAL A 295 7.19 -2.33 -4.51
CA VAL A 295 8.62 -2.26 -4.88
C VAL A 295 8.87 -1.03 -5.76
N ALA A 296 8.01 -0.80 -6.76
CA ALA A 296 8.10 0.32 -7.66
C ALA A 296 8.04 1.66 -6.93
N ASN A 297 7.20 1.79 -5.90
CA ASN A 297 7.13 3.01 -5.10
C ASN A 297 8.33 3.20 -4.18
N PHE A 298 9.02 2.13 -3.79
CA PHE A 298 10.19 2.21 -2.93
C PHE A 298 11.47 2.55 -3.71
N ILE A 299 11.81 1.76 -4.74
CA ILE A 299 13.06 1.96 -5.50
C ILE A 299 12.88 2.89 -6.71
N ASN A 300 11.72 2.79 -7.37
CA ASN A 300 11.35 3.48 -8.60
C ASN A 300 12.50 3.56 -9.63
N ASP A 301 12.99 2.38 -10.02
CA ASP A 301 14.07 2.17 -10.95
C ASP A 301 13.68 1.07 -11.95
N THR A 302 13.60 1.43 -13.22
CA THR A 302 13.21 0.53 -14.32
C THR A 302 14.40 -0.13 -15.02
N SER A 303 15.64 0.15 -14.58
CA SER A 303 16.86 -0.31 -15.26
C SER A 303 17.13 -1.80 -15.10
N VAL A 304 16.80 -2.36 -13.92
CA VAL A 304 16.97 -3.79 -13.61
C VAL A 304 15.72 -4.57 -14.01
N ASP A 305 14.55 -4.05 -13.63
CA ASP A 305 13.25 -4.64 -13.95
C ASP A 305 12.25 -3.52 -14.20
N ARG A 306 11.60 -3.52 -15.38
CA ARG A 306 10.64 -2.47 -15.76
C ARG A 306 9.43 -2.39 -14.82
N ARG A 307 9.15 -3.46 -14.05
CA ARG A 307 8.06 -3.51 -13.08
C ARG A 307 8.34 -2.70 -11.81
N TYR A 308 9.58 -2.29 -11.57
CA TYR A 308 9.99 -1.63 -10.32
C TYR A 308 10.17 -0.12 -10.44
N GLY A 309 9.46 0.53 -11.36
CA GLY A 309 9.37 1.97 -11.40
C GLY A 309 8.40 2.48 -12.45
N TYR A 310 8.45 3.79 -12.66
CA TYR A 310 7.61 4.52 -13.60
C TYR A 310 8.43 5.10 -14.76
N ILE A 311 7.80 5.17 -15.93
CA ILE A 311 8.36 5.75 -17.15
C ILE A 311 7.88 7.18 -17.31
N LYS A 312 6.62 7.49 -16.95
CA LYS A 312 6.11 8.87 -16.99
C LYS A 312 6.91 9.74 -16.02
N SER A 313 7.48 10.84 -16.53
CA SER A 313 8.42 11.70 -15.80
C SER A 313 7.86 12.24 -14.49
N ASP A 314 6.56 12.56 -14.44
CA ASP A 314 5.92 13.08 -13.23
C ASP A 314 6.05 12.07 -12.07
N PHE A 315 5.93 10.78 -12.37
CA PHE A 315 5.97 9.68 -11.39
C PHE A 315 7.39 9.20 -11.06
N GLN A 316 8.42 9.63 -11.79
CA GLN A 316 9.81 9.23 -11.54
C GLN A 316 10.39 9.80 -10.24
N THR A 317 9.70 10.76 -9.62
CA THR A 317 10.08 11.37 -8.33
C THR A 317 9.53 10.59 -7.13
N ILE A 318 8.56 9.69 -7.33
CA ILE A 318 7.96 8.91 -6.24
C ILE A 318 9.05 8.05 -5.58
N ARG A 319 9.22 8.22 -4.26
CA ARG A 319 10.03 7.38 -3.39
C ARG A 319 9.36 7.31 -2.02
N VAL A 320 8.85 6.14 -1.66
CA VAL A 320 8.25 5.89 -0.35
C VAL A 320 9.35 5.55 0.66
N LEU A 321 9.25 6.13 1.85
CA LEU A 321 10.14 5.81 2.96
C LEU A 321 9.55 4.67 3.81
N PRO A 322 10.40 3.86 4.49
CA PRO A 322 9.91 2.88 5.44
C PRO A 322 9.07 3.55 6.54
N ASP A 323 7.89 3.00 6.81
CA ASP A 323 7.02 3.50 7.88
C ASP A 323 7.44 2.96 9.26
N TRP A 324 8.37 2.01 9.28
CA TRP A 324 9.02 1.50 10.49
C TRP A 324 10.40 0.93 10.15
N GLN A 325 11.34 1.02 11.09
CA GLN A 325 12.67 0.47 10.92
C GLN A 325 13.27 -0.07 12.23
N VAL A 326 14.13 -1.09 12.13
CA VAL A 326 14.92 -1.63 13.23
C VAL A 326 16.32 -2.05 12.76
N THR A 327 17.32 -1.92 13.62
CA THR A 327 18.67 -2.48 13.41
C THR A 327 18.80 -3.78 14.19
N ILE A 328 19.20 -4.86 13.51
CA ILE A 328 19.38 -6.18 14.11
C ILE A 328 20.83 -6.40 14.48
N THR A 329 21.10 -6.44 15.78
CA THR A 329 22.47 -6.58 16.33
C THR A 329 22.75 -7.94 16.95
N ASN A 330 21.72 -8.79 17.15
CA ASN A 330 21.85 -10.12 17.75
C ASN A 330 21.14 -11.20 16.89
N PRO A 331 21.86 -12.19 16.35
CA PRO A 331 21.33 -13.10 15.32
C PRO A 331 20.58 -14.32 15.86
N LEU A 332 19.87 -14.23 17.00
CA LEU A 332 19.05 -15.36 17.47
C LEU A 332 17.66 -15.33 16.83
N SER A 333 16.85 -14.38 17.28
CA SER A 333 15.51 -14.14 16.76
C SER A 333 15.05 -12.74 17.14
N PHE A 334 14.28 -12.12 16.26
CA PHE A 334 13.61 -10.85 16.48
C PHE A 334 12.16 -11.00 16.06
N ASN A 335 11.24 -10.58 16.92
CA ASN A 335 9.80 -10.63 16.65
C ASN A 335 9.26 -9.22 16.51
N SER A 336 8.44 -9.02 15.48
CA SER A 336 7.66 -7.80 15.26
C SER A 336 6.23 -8.18 14.94
N SER A 337 5.29 -7.30 15.28
CA SER A 337 3.87 -7.50 14.97
C SER A 337 3.30 -6.21 14.40
N PHE A 338 2.52 -6.34 13.34
CA PHE A 338 1.92 -5.23 12.61
C PHE A 338 0.44 -5.49 12.45
N ILE A 339 -0.36 -4.43 12.46
CA ILE A 339 -1.79 -4.50 12.16
C ILE A 339 -1.99 -3.77 10.84
N LEU A 340 -2.60 -4.44 9.87
CA LEU A 340 -2.85 -3.89 8.55
C LEU A 340 -4.33 -4.02 8.21
N LYS A 341 -4.88 -2.98 7.59
CA LYS A 341 -6.16 -3.07 6.91
C LYS A 341 -6.00 -3.85 5.60
N ASN A 342 -7.12 -4.34 5.07
CA ASN A 342 -7.18 -4.94 3.74
C ASN A 342 -6.53 -4.00 2.70
N TRP A 343 -5.65 -4.55 1.88
CA TRP A 343 -4.93 -3.85 0.80
C TRP A 343 -4.27 -2.53 1.21
N GLN A 344 -3.88 -2.44 2.49
CA GLN A 344 -2.99 -1.40 2.99
C GLN A 344 -1.55 -1.80 2.71
N PRO A 345 -0.79 -1.03 1.91
CA PRO A 345 0.64 -1.30 1.74
C PRO A 345 1.41 -0.80 2.97
N ALA A 346 2.53 -1.44 3.28
CA ALA A 346 3.43 -1.02 4.35
C ALA A 346 4.88 -1.39 4.01
N TRP A 347 5.85 -0.61 4.49
CA TRP A 347 7.27 -0.74 4.18
C TRP A 347 8.09 -0.79 5.48
N LYS A 348 8.51 -2.01 5.87
CA LYS A 348 9.25 -2.26 7.12
C LYS A 348 10.72 -2.51 6.83
N LYS A 349 11.61 -1.68 7.38
CA LYS A 349 13.06 -1.81 7.19
C LYS A 349 13.71 -2.60 8.33
N TYR A 350 14.48 -3.61 7.95
CA TYR A 350 15.38 -4.35 8.83
C TYR A 350 16.82 -4.06 8.37
N ASP A 351 17.56 -3.30 9.17
CA ASP A 351 18.99 -3.11 8.98
C ASP A 351 19.71 -4.36 9.50
N LEU A 352 20.35 -5.07 8.56
CA LEU A 352 21.04 -6.34 8.77
C LEU A 352 22.55 -6.19 8.64
N SER A 353 23.06 -4.97 8.65
CA SER A 353 24.47 -4.64 8.38
C SER A 353 25.45 -5.23 9.40
N TYR A 354 24.95 -5.63 10.57
CA TYR A 354 25.69 -6.26 11.67
C TYR A 354 25.57 -7.79 11.69
N ILE A 355 24.78 -8.38 10.79
CA ILE A 355 24.58 -9.83 10.74
C ILE A 355 25.82 -10.50 10.14
N PRO A 356 26.47 -11.46 10.84
CA PRO A 356 27.65 -12.09 10.30
C PRO A 356 27.33 -12.87 9.01
N PRO A 357 28.23 -12.90 8.01
CA PRO A 357 27.96 -13.50 6.70
C PRO A 357 27.56 -14.99 6.72
N LEU A 358 27.89 -15.73 7.78
CA LEU A 358 27.56 -17.14 7.98
C LEU A 358 26.10 -17.37 8.44
N PHE A 359 25.42 -16.32 8.90
CA PHE A 359 24.03 -16.40 9.35
C PHE A 359 23.10 -16.07 8.20
N HIS A 360 22.18 -16.98 7.92
CA HIS A 360 21.16 -16.81 6.88
C HIS A 360 19.87 -16.27 7.53
N PRO A 361 19.50 -15.01 7.27
CA PRO A 361 18.26 -14.44 7.79
C PRO A 361 17.06 -15.20 7.25
N SER A 362 16.13 -15.55 8.12
CA SER A 362 14.91 -16.26 7.77
C SER A 362 13.71 -15.54 8.34
N PHE A 363 12.90 -14.96 7.45
CA PHE A 363 11.67 -14.28 7.78
C PHE A 363 10.52 -15.28 7.78
N GLU A 364 9.87 -15.44 8.92
CA GLU A 364 8.66 -16.21 9.10
C GLU A 364 7.49 -15.26 9.33
N PHE A 365 6.44 -15.44 8.53
CA PHE A 365 5.22 -14.64 8.60
C PHE A 365 4.13 -15.52 9.19
N LYS A 366 3.53 -15.08 10.30
CA LYS A 366 2.54 -15.81 11.07
C LYS A 366 1.28 -14.95 11.23
N THR A 367 0.13 -15.53 10.95
CA THR A 367 -1.18 -14.92 11.16
C THR A 367 -2.22 -16.02 11.44
N SER A 368 -3.48 -15.67 11.67
CA SER A 368 -4.54 -16.68 11.82
C SER A 368 -4.74 -17.45 10.51
N SER A 369 -5.17 -18.71 10.60
CA SER A 369 -5.21 -19.63 9.45
C SER A 369 -6.12 -19.19 8.29
N GLU A 370 -7.07 -18.29 8.56
CA GLU A 370 -8.05 -17.77 7.59
C GLU A 370 -7.55 -16.53 6.85
N GLN A 371 -6.40 -15.97 7.23
CA GLN A 371 -5.90 -14.69 6.73
C GLN A 371 -4.81 -14.86 5.67
N ARG A 372 -4.79 -13.93 4.73
CA ARG A 372 -3.93 -13.97 3.53
C ARG A 372 -3.03 -12.74 3.47
N PHE A 373 -1.84 -12.82 4.05
CA PHE A 373 -0.82 -11.79 3.87
C PHE A 373 0.10 -12.14 2.72
N LEU A 374 0.48 -11.12 1.96
CA LEU A 374 1.38 -11.26 0.83
C LEU A 374 2.24 -10.01 0.66
N GLY A 375 3.29 -10.13 -0.12
CA GLY A 375 4.18 -9.02 -0.39
C GLY A 375 5.54 -9.45 -0.92
N VAL A 376 6.51 -8.56 -0.76
CA VAL A 376 7.87 -8.73 -1.29
C VAL A 376 8.87 -8.35 -0.21
N LEU A 377 9.82 -9.25 0.04
CA LEU A 377 11.02 -8.90 0.79
C LEU A 377 12.09 -8.48 -0.23
N LEU A 378 12.45 -7.20 -0.23
CA LEU A 378 13.52 -6.62 -1.05
C LEU A 378 14.80 -6.58 -0.22
N VAL A 379 15.80 -7.35 -0.60
CA VAL A 379 17.06 -7.48 0.13
C VAL A 379 18.16 -6.79 -0.65
N PHE A 380 18.83 -5.84 0.00
CA PHE A 380 20.03 -5.19 -0.50
C PHE A 380 21.28 -5.88 0.08
N TYR A 381 22.31 -5.93 -0.74
CA TYR A 381 23.62 -6.44 -0.39
C TYR A 381 24.65 -5.31 -0.33
N LYS A 382 25.82 -5.55 0.30
CA LYS A 382 26.85 -4.51 0.51
C LYS A 382 27.38 -3.86 -0.76
N ASP A 383 27.33 -4.54 -1.90
CA ASP A 383 27.72 -3.98 -3.20
C ASP A 383 26.63 -3.09 -3.84
N GLY A 384 25.48 -2.93 -3.19
CA GLY A 384 24.33 -2.16 -3.67
C GLY A 384 23.38 -2.93 -4.59
N GLN A 385 23.68 -4.18 -4.96
CA GLN A 385 22.73 -5.02 -5.66
C GLN A 385 21.57 -5.42 -4.75
N TYR A 386 20.43 -5.73 -5.36
CA TYR A 386 19.25 -6.20 -4.63
C TYR A 386 18.61 -7.42 -5.27
N LYS A 387 17.84 -8.15 -4.46
CA LYS A 387 16.96 -9.25 -4.89
C LYS A 387 15.60 -9.13 -4.24
N THR A 388 14.57 -9.54 -4.97
CA THR A 388 13.20 -9.60 -4.47
C THR A 388 12.79 -11.03 -4.15
N TYR A 389 12.10 -11.20 -3.03
CA TYR A 389 11.59 -12.47 -2.55
C TYR A 389 10.09 -12.33 -2.29
N PRO A 390 9.24 -12.56 -3.30
CA PRO A 390 7.79 -12.54 -3.13
C PRO A 390 7.35 -13.67 -2.19
N PHE A 391 6.34 -13.41 -1.38
CA PHE A 391 5.75 -14.39 -0.46
C PHE A 391 4.24 -14.19 -0.35
N GLU A 392 3.58 -15.27 0.06
CA GLU A 392 2.16 -15.30 0.38
C GLU A 392 1.97 -16.34 1.49
N THR A 393 1.23 -16.00 2.53
CA THR A 393 0.91 -16.92 3.62
C THR A 393 -0.10 -17.97 3.17
N LYS A 394 0.20 -19.23 3.43
CA LYS A 394 -0.71 -20.36 3.23
C LYS A 394 -1.08 -20.94 4.59
N ASN A 395 -2.38 -21.02 4.89
CA ASN A 395 -2.89 -21.41 6.20
C ASN A 395 -2.24 -20.60 7.35
N GLY A 396 -2.12 -19.28 7.14
CA GLY A 396 -1.54 -18.36 8.11
C GLY A 396 -0.02 -18.40 8.27
N TYR A 397 0.73 -19.10 7.40
CA TYR A 397 2.18 -19.20 7.49
C TYR A 397 2.90 -19.00 6.15
N ALA A 398 4.02 -18.28 6.18
CA ALA A 398 5.02 -18.28 5.11
C ALA A 398 6.43 -18.18 5.71
N LYS A 399 7.43 -18.69 4.99
CA LYS A 399 8.85 -18.55 5.35
C LYS A 399 9.68 -18.20 4.13
N LYS A 400 10.61 -17.26 4.29
CA LYS A 400 11.64 -16.92 3.30
C LYS A 400 13.00 -16.86 3.96
N THR A 401 13.93 -17.65 3.43
CA THR A 401 15.33 -17.68 3.88
C THR A 401 16.19 -16.96 2.85
N ILE A 402 16.98 -16.01 3.33
CA ILE A 402 17.87 -15.20 2.52
C ILE A 402 19.26 -15.83 2.55
N SER A 403 19.84 -16.00 1.36
CA SER A 403 21.22 -16.44 1.26
C SER A 403 22.15 -15.30 1.60
N ASN A 404 22.82 -15.40 2.74
CA ASN A 404 23.93 -14.54 3.12
C ASN A 404 25.24 -15.23 2.74
N ASN A 405 26.26 -14.48 2.36
CA ASN A 405 27.58 -15.03 2.04
C ASN A 405 28.68 -14.01 2.31
N GLN A 406 29.91 -14.49 2.38
CA GLN A 406 31.06 -13.67 2.78
C GLN A 406 31.50 -12.67 1.70
N ASP A 407 31.30 -12.99 0.42
CA ASP A 407 31.75 -12.16 -0.70
C ASP A 407 30.90 -10.90 -0.86
N ASN A 408 29.59 -11.04 -0.69
CA ASN A 408 28.62 -9.95 -0.75
C ASN A 408 27.52 -10.19 0.30
N PRO A 409 27.75 -9.81 1.56
CA PRO A 409 26.79 -10.06 2.63
C PRO A 409 25.57 -9.16 2.50
N VAL A 410 24.47 -9.62 3.11
CA VAL A 410 23.24 -8.84 3.22
C VAL A 410 23.51 -7.55 4.01
N ASP A 411 22.89 -6.46 3.58
CA ASP A 411 23.03 -5.15 4.24
C ASP A 411 21.72 -4.72 4.90
N GLU A 412 20.62 -4.75 4.15
CA GLU A 412 19.30 -4.43 4.67
C GLU A 412 18.22 -5.20 3.92
N ALA A 413 17.07 -5.35 4.58
CA ALA A 413 15.88 -5.94 4.00
C ALA A 413 14.68 -5.03 4.22
N ILE A 414 13.95 -4.75 3.15
CA ILE A 414 12.70 -3.98 3.14
C ILE A 414 11.56 -4.96 2.93
N LEU A 415 10.78 -5.19 3.97
CA LEU A 415 9.55 -5.96 3.90
C LEU A 415 8.41 -5.05 3.43
N MET A 416 7.96 -5.26 2.21
CA MET A 416 6.73 -4.70 1.67
C MET A 416 5.62 -5.71 1.86
N ILE A 417 4.58 -5.36 2.62
CA ILE A 417 3.57 -6.31 3.06
C ILE A 417 2.17 -5.68 3.01
N THR A 418 1.18 -6.50 2.67
CA THR A 418 -0.24 -6.14 2.72
C THR A 418 -1.11 -7.31 3.17
N ASN A 419 -2.31 -7.00 3.65
CA ASN A 419 -3.37 -7.98 3.89
C ASN A 419 -4.22 -8.13 2.64
N GLY A 420 -4.06 -9.24 1.91
CA GLY A 420 -4.80 -9.56 0.69
C GLY A 420 -6.20 -10.13 0.92
N ALA A 421 -6.83 -9.80 2.04
CA ALA A 421 -8.22 -10.16 2.33
C ALA A 421 -9.19 -9.10 1.76
N GLY A 422 -10.40 -9.54 1.39
CA GLY A 422 -11.48 -8.67 0.89
C GLY A 422 -11.35 -8.32 -0.59
N ASP A 423 -12.29 -8.79 -1.41
CA ASP A 423 -12.28 -8.61 -2.87
C ASP A 423 -13.18 -7.47 -3.35
N ASN A 424 -14.19 -7.09 -2.56
CA ASN A 424 -15.22 -6.11 -2.91
C ASN A 424 -15.41 -5.08 -1.79
N SER A 425 -15.57 -3.82 -2.18
CA SER A 425 -15.67 -2.63 -1.33
C SER A 425 -16.83 -2.68 -0.32
N ASP A 426 -16.67 -1.91 0.76
CA ASP A 426 -17.61 -1.60 1.85
C ASP A 426 -17.76 -2.63 2.98
N ALA A 427 -16.99 -3.72 3.01
CA ALA A 427 -16.95 -4.61 4.17
C ALA A 427 -16.27 -3.95 5.39
N GLU A 428 -16.72 -4.30 6.61
CA GLU A 428 -16.17 -3.81 7.89
C GLU A 428 -14.64 -3.78 7.86
N ILE A 429 -14.05 -2.67 8.33
CA ILE A 429 -12.60 -2.49 8.45
C ILE A 429 -12.00 -3.69 9.18
N SER A 430 -11.45 -4.63 8.42
CA SER A 430 -10.76 -5.78 8.97
C SER A 430 -9.31 -5.38 9.20
N VAL A 431 -9.03 -4.96 10.43
CA VAL A 431 -7.66 -4.77 10.92
C VAL A 431 -7.17 -6.10 11.46
N VAL A 432 -6.22 -6.70 10.76
CA VAL A 432 -5.73 -8.05 11.07
C VAL A 432 -4.26 -7.96 11.46
N PRO A 433 -3.86 -8.58 12.59
CA PRO A 433 -2.46 -8.65 12.95
C PRO A 433 -1.70 -9.68 12.12
N VAL A 434 -0.47 -9.35 11.78
CA VAL A 434 0.56 -10.26 11.26
C VAL A 434 1.79 -10.16 12.14
N GLU A 435 2.25 -11.32 12.62
CA GLU A 435 3.51 -11.46 13.32
C GLU A 435 4.61 -11.82 12.31
N VAL A 436 5.72 -11.10 12.37
CA VAL A 436 6.92 -11.35 11.59
C VAL A 436 8.03 -11.74 12.55
N VAL A 437 8.48 -12.98 12.44
CA VAL A 437 9.58 -13.56 13.19
C VAL A 437 10.80 -13.63 12.27
N LEU A 438 11.78 -12.79 12.51
CA LEU A 438 13.09 -12.88 11.89
C LEU A 438 13.97 -13.79 12.74
N SER A 439 14.32 -14.95 12.21
CA SER A 439 15.25 -15.90 12.82
C SER A 439 16.51 -16.01 11.96
N PHE A 440 17.59 -16.55 12.51
CA PHE A 440 18.79 -16.81 11.70
C PHE A 440 19.17 -18.27 11.86
N SER A 441 19.30 -18.96 10.72
CA SER A 441 19.88 -20.30 10.71
C SER A 441 21.36 -20.19 10.41
N GLU A 442 22.19 -20.75 11.28
CA GLU A 442 23.58 -21.02 10.92
C GLU A 442 23.60 -22.03 9.78
N LYS A 443 24.27 -21.72 8.67
CA LYS A 443 24.66 -22.75 7.72
C LYS A 443 25.98 -23.34 8.18
N ILE A 444 25.89 -24.15 9.24
CA ILE A 444 26.97 -25.05 9.63
C ILE A 444 26.47 -26.49 9.40
N ILE A 445 26.85 -27.03 8.24
CA ILE A 445 27.31 -28.42 8.10
C ILE A 445 26.20 -29.50 8.08
N GLN A 446 25.54 -29.64 6.93
CA GLN A 446 25.09 -30.96 6.47
C GLN A 446 26.16 -31.67 5.60
N GLU A 447 27.27 -30.98 5.27
CA GLU A 447 28.35 -31.48 4.39
C GLU A 447 29.72 -31.66 5.07
N ALA A 448 29.88 -31.29 6.34
CA ALA A 448 31.08 -31.57 7.14
C ALA A 448 30.79 -32.42 8.40
N GLN A 449 29.77 -33.28 8.31
CA GLN A 449 29.53 -34.32 9.31
C GLN A 449 30.52 -35.50 9.19
N GLU A 450 31.54 -35.39 8.32
CA GLU A 450 32.63 -36.38 8.17
C GLU A 450 33.98 -35.94 8.74
N SER A 451 34.08 -34.82 9.46
CA SER A 451 35.36 -34.42 10.08
C SER A 451 35.14 -33.57 11.34
N ALA A 452 34.61 -34.17 12.40
CA ALA A 452 34.54 -33.53 13.71
C ALA A 452 35.92 -33.55 14.40
N GLU A 453 36.55 -32.38 14.56
CA GLU A 453 37.31 -32.12 15.79
C GLU A 453 36.30 -31.78 16.89
N GLU A 454 36.36 -32.52 17.99
CA GLU A 454 35.45 -32.43 19.14
C GLU A 454 35.53 -31.02 19.76
N LYS A 455 34.39 -30.35 19.95
CA LYS A 455 34.36 -29.04 20.62
C LYS A 455 34.77 -29.20 22.09
N PRO A 456 35.64 -28.33 22.64
CA PRO A 456 36.03 -28.40 24.05
C PRO A 456 34.84 -28.16 25.00
N GLU A 457 34.82 -28.87 26.12
CA GLU A 457 33.78 -28.74 27.17
C GLU A 457 33.91 -27.41 27.95
N ASP A 458 32.81 -26.93 28.52
CA ASP A 458 32.81 -25.75 29.40
C ASP A 458 33.78 -25.91 30.57
N GLY A 459 34.56 -24.86 30.84
CA GLY A 459 35.66 -24.88 31.80
C GLY A 459 37.00 -25.33 31.22
N ALA A 460 37.04 -25.80 29.95
CA ALA A 460 38.30 -26.13 29.29
C ALA A 460 39.17 -24.90 29.08
N LEU A 461 40.49 -25.11 29.14
CA LEU A 461 41.48 -24.15 28.68
C LEU A 461 41.69 -24.34 27.19
N ILE A 462 41.57 -23.27 26.41
CA ILE A 462 41.83 -23.24 24.97
C ILE A 462 42.92 -22.22 24.64
N LYS A 463 43.63 -22.45 23.54
CA LYS A 463 44.53 -21.47 22.91
C LYS A 463 44.49 -21.60 21.40
N LYS A 464 44.79 -20.52 20.68
CA LYS A 464 45.01 -20.64 19.23
C LYS A 464 46.31 -21.39 18.97
N LYS A 465 46.34 -22.16 17.88
CA LYS A 465 47.54 -22.84 17.41
C LYS A 465 48.71 -21.84 17.27
N ASN A 466 49.84 -22.14 17.90
CA ASN A 466 51.06 -21.30 17.96
C ASN A 466 50.93 -19.96 18.70
N GLU A 467 49.85 -19.69 19.44
CA GLU A 467 49.75 -18.54 20.34
C GLU A 467 49.94 -18.98 21.81
N PRO A 468 50.66 -18.21 22.64
CA PRO A 468 50.88 -18.56 24.05
C PRO A 468 49.70 -18.22 24.97
N ASP A 469 48.75 -17.40 24.50
CA ASP A 469 47.67 -16.88 25.32
C ASP A 469 46.60 -17.94 25.56
N ILE A 470 46.29 -18.16 26.84
CA ILE A 470 45.35 -19.18 27.30
C ILE A 470 44.03 -18.52 27.71
N TYR A 471 42.94 -19.15 27.31
CA TYR A 471 41.58 -18.70 27.63
C TYR A 471 40.81 -19.84 28.29
N VAL A 472 39.97 -19.52 29.26
CA VAL A 472 38.95 -20.45 29.77
C VAL A 472 37.63 -20.18 29.06
N ILE A 473 36.91 -21.24 28.69
CA ILE A 473 35.58 -21.12 28.06
C ILE A 473 34.44 -21.39 29.04
N ASN A 474 33.32 -20.72 28.84
CA ASN A 474 32.06 -20.97 29.53
C ASN A 474 30.90 -20.53 28.62
N GLY A 475 30.06 -21.48 28.21
CA GLY A 475 29.03 -21.26 27.20
C GLY A 475 29.64 -20.73 25.90
N ARG A 476 29.17 -19.55 25.47
CA ARG A 476 29.66 -18.87 24.25
C ARG A 476 30.83 -17.91 24.51
N TYR A 477 31.33 -17.83 25.74
CA TYR A 477 32.34 -16.85 26.13
C TYR A 477 33.69 -17.51 26.37
N LYS A 478 34.76 -16.77 26.04
CA LYS A 478 36.14 -17.07 26.43
C LYS A 478 36.71 -15.91 27.24
N ARG A 479 37.48 -16.20 28.28
CA ARG A 479 38.15 -15.20 29.10
C ARG A 479 39.63 -15.51 29.20
N TYR A 480 40.47 -14.50 28.96
CA TYR A 480 41.91 -14.62 29.07
C TYR A 480 42.31 -14.91 30.53
N LEU A 481 43.25 -15.84 30.73
CA LEU A 481 43.87 -16.11 32.02
C LEU A 481 45.38 -15.89 31.93
N SER A 482 45.93 -15.04 32.79
CA SER A 482 47.38 -14.92 32.90
C SER A 482 47.99 -16.17 33.54
N PRO A 483 49.28 -16.49 33.27
CA PRO A 483 49.96 -17.63 33.89
C PRO A 483 49.89 -17.63 35.43
N GLU A 484 49.95 -16.46 36.05
CA GLU A 484 49.84 -16.29 37.51
C GLU A 484 48.45 -16.65 38.01
N VAL A 485 47.39 -16.26 37.28
CA VAL A 485 46.00 -16.57 37.63
C VAL A 485 45.73 -18.06 37.50
N ILE A 486 46.24 -18.72 36.45
CA ILE A 486 46.09 -20.17 36.28
C ILE A 486 46.67 -20.93 37.49
N ARG A 487 47.81 -20.47 38.04
CA ARG A 487 48.45 -21.08 39.22
C ARG A 487 47.63 -20.96 40.51
N LEU A 488 46.63 -20.09 40.56
CA LEU A 488 45.70 -19.96 41.69
C LEU A 488 44.65 -21.09 41.71
N TYR A 489 44.57 -21.87 40.64
CA TYR A 489 43.64 -22.98 40.51
C TYR A 489 44.42 -24.31 40.50
N GLY A 490 44.35 -25.06 41.60
CA GLY A 490 45.04 -26.35 41.73
C GLY A 490 44.56 -27.44 40.74
N HIS A 491 43.45 -27.22 40.05
CA HIS A 491 42.88 -28.14 39.06
C HIS A 491 43.08 -27.69 37.60
N LEU A 492 43.50 -26.44 37.36
CA LEU A 492 43.78 -25.95 36.01
C LEU A 492 45.22 -26.31 35.63
N ASP A 493 45.37 -27.01 34.52
CA ASP A 493 46.66 -27.43 33.99
C ASP A 493 46.89 -26.83 32.61
N SER A 494 47.77 -25.81 32.55
CA SER A 494 48.14 -25.14 31.30
C SER A 494 48.71 -26.09 30.24
N GLN A 495 49.25 -27.26 30.63
CA GLN A 495 49.75 -28.26 29.68
C GLN A 495 48.63 -29.08 29.02
N LYS A 496 47.42 -29.06 29.58
CA LYS A 496 46.21 -29.68 29.01
C LYS A 496 45.35 -28.71 28.20
N THR A 497 45.88 -27.53 27.90
CA THR A 497 45.20 -26.54 27.06
C THR A 497 44.95 -27.10 25.66
N VAL A 498 43.69 -27.09 25.22
CA VAL A 498 43.28 -27.57 23.91
C VAL A 498 43.69 -26.55 22.86
N GLU A 499 44.48 -26.98 21.88
CA GLU A 499 44.74 -26.18 20.68
C GLU A 499 43.54 -26.27 19.75
N VAL A 500 42.93 -25.13 19.46
CA VAL A 500 41.76 -25.04 18.59
C VAL A 500 42.09 -24.27 17.32
N SER A 501 41.37 -24.58 16.24
CA SER A 501 41.47 -23.82 14.99
C SER A 501 41.07 -22.35 15.21
N PRO A 502 41.54 -21.41 14.36
CA PRO A 502 41.10 -20.01 14.42
C PRO A 502 39.58 -19.86 14.38
N GLU A 503 38.88 -20.73 13.66
CA GLU A 503 37.43 -20.73 13.51
C GLU A 503 36.73 -21.11 14.82
N VAL A 504 37.16 -22.23 15.43
CA VAL A 504 36.63 -22.66 16.74
C VAL A 504 36.96 -21.61 17.80
N PHE A 505 38.18 -21.09 17.82
CA PHE A 505 38.58 -20.04 18.76
C PHE A 505 37.73 -18.78 18.61
N ASN A 506 37.48 -18.32 17.38
CA ASN A 506 36.74 -17.10 17.10
C ASN A 506 35.22 -17.25 17.28
N SER A 507 34.71 -18.48 17.39
CA SER A 507 33.30 -18.71 17.74
C SER A 507 32.93 -18.31 19.18
N TYR A 508 33.91 -18.18 20.08
CA TYR A 508 33.70 -17.70 21.45
C TYR A 508 33.91 -16.18 21.55
N GLN A 509 32.97 -15.47 22.17
CA GLN A 509 33.08 -14.03 22.45
C GLN A 509 34.04 -13.77 23.62
N ILE A 510 34.87 -12.74 23.52
CA ILE A 510 35.75 -12.36 24.63
C ILE A 510 34.90 -11.75 25.75
N SER A 511 35.06 -12.26 26.96
CA SER A 511 34.58 -11.61 28.18
C SER A 511 35.75 -11.26 29.08
N ASN A 512 35.59 -10.15 29.80
CA ASN A 512 36.47 -9.74 30.87
C ASN A 512 35.72 -9.53 32.20
N TYR A 513 34.50 -10.03 32.32
CA TYR A 513 33.72 -9.92 33.55
C TYR A 513 33.95 -11.10 34.49
N ALA A 514 34.15 -10.82 35.76
CA ALA A 514 34.30 -11.83 36.80
C ALA A 514 33.52 -11.44 38.06
N LYS A 515 32.98 -12.44 38.76
CA LYS A 515 32.42 -12.29 40.11
C LYS A 515 32.98 -13.35 41.02
N ASN A 516 33.16 -13.01 42.29
CA ASN A 516 33.51 -14.00 43.30
C ASN A 516 32.33 -14.97 43.51
N ILE A 517 32.59 -16.25 43.70
CA ILE A 517 31.57 -17.26 44.03
C ILE A 517 30.74 -16.90 45.27
N ASN A 518 31.31 -16.13 46.20
CA ASN A 518 30.67 -15.72 47.46
C ASN A 518 30.16 -14.27 47.45
N ASP A 519 30.15 -13.58 46.31
CA ASP A 519 29.73 -12.17 46.18
C ASP A 519 28.82 -11.97 44.95
N GLU A 520 27.94 -10.98 45.02
CA GLU A 520 27.09 -10.58 43.90
C GLU A 520 27.72 -9.48 43.05
N LYS A 521 28.80 -8.84 43.54
CA LYS A 521 29.51 -7.80 42.80
C LYS A 521 30.21 -8.37 41.56
N VAL A 522 29.88 -7.78 40.41
CA VAL A 522 30.54 -8.04 39.14
C VAL A 522 31.64 -7.01 38.92
N TYR A 523 32.81 -7.48 38.50
CA TYR A 523 33.97 -6.67 38.19
C TYR A 523 34.33 -6.82 36.71
N ALA A 524 34.71 -5.73 36.06
CA ALA A 524 35.47 -5.77 34.82
C ALA A 524 36.96 -5.92 35.16
N VAL A 525 37.60 -6.94 34.61
CA VAL A 525 39.04 -7.20 34.77
C VAL A 525 39.76 -6.66 33.53
N TRP A 526 40.80 -5.86 33.73
CA TRP A 526 41.60 -5.30 32.64
C TRP A 526 42.93 -6.04 32.52
N ALA A 527 43.55 -5.93 31.35
CA ALA A 527 44.80 -6.63 31.04
C ALA A 527 46.01 -6.15 31.88
N ASP A 528 45.90 -4.97 32.50
CA ASP A 528 46.89 -4.42 33.43
C ASP A 528 46.81 -5.02 34.85
N GLY A 529 45.89 -5.96 35.08
CA GLY A 529 45.73 -6.66 36.34
C GLY A 529 44.86 -5.92 37.36
N THR A 530 44.07 -4.93 36.94
CA THR A 530 43.07 -4.28 37.80
C THR A 530 41.68 -4.90 37.65
N LYS A 531 40.89 -4.80 38.72
CA LYS A 531 39.45 -5.08 38.73
C LYS A 531 38.67 -3.81 39.05
N HIS A 532 37.63 -3.55 38.29
CA HIS A 532 36.78 -2.37 38.40
C HIS A 532 35.36 -2.81 38.72
N TRP A 533 34.85 -2.40 39.89
CA TRP A 533 33.48 -2.76 40.27
C TRP A 533 32.49 -2.09 39.32
N LEU A 534 31.57 -2.87 38.77
CA LEU A 534 30.43 -2.35 38.02
C LEU A 534 29.36 -1.92 39.03
N ASP A 535 29.41 -0.65 39.44
CA ASP A 535 28.47 -0.07 40.40
C ASP A 535 27.22 0.41 39.65
N MET A 536 26.41 -0.57 39.26
CA MET A 536 25.17 -0.41 38.50
C MET A 536 24.15 -1.49 38.87
N SER A 537 22.86 -1.25 38.58
CA SER A 537 21.83 -2.26 38.75
C SER A 537 21.95 -3.36 37.68
N GLY A 538 21.48 -4.56 38.00
CA GLY A 538 21.42 -5.66 37.02
C GLY A 538 20.54 -5.32 35.81
N GLU A 539 19.48 -4.53 36.03
CA GLU A 539 18.63 -3.98 34.97
C GLU A 539 19.44 -3.10 34.00
N TYR A 540 20.25 -2.17 34.53
CA TYR A 540 21.10 -1.31 33.70
C TYR A 540 22.23 -2.11 33.01
N PHE A 541 22.78 -3.12 33.69
CA PHE A 541 23.76 -4.03 33.09
C PHE A 541 23.21 -4.69 31.81
N ILE A 542 21.95 -5.15 31.83
CA ILE A 542 21.27 -5.70 30.65
C ILE A 542 20.98 -4.60 29.61
N GLN A 543 20.42 -3.45 30.03
CA GLN A 543 20.06 -2.35 29.12
C GLN A 543 21.27 -1.74 28.38
N SER A 544 22.46 -1.79 29.00
CA SER A 544 23.73 -1.36 28.39
C SER A 544 24.31 -2.38 27.41
N GLY A 545 23.59 -3.48 27.12
CA GLY A 545 23.97 -4.51 26.16
C GLY A 545 24.93 -5.56 26.71
N ARG A 546 25.10 -5.66 28.04
CA ARG A 546 25.98 -6.66 28.68
C ARG A 546 25.18 -7.92 29.02
N ASP A 547 25.83 -9.08 28.91
CA ASP A 547 25.24 -10.39 29.16
C ASP A 547 25.77 -10.99 30.47
N PHE A 548 24.87 -11.42 31.36
CA PHE A 548 25.26 -12.12 32.59
C PHE A 548 25.94 -13.46 32.30
N GLY A 549 25.67 -14.10 31.15
CA GLY A 549 26.40 -15.26 30.66
C GLY A 549 27.88 -14.99 30.39
N ALA A 550 28.28 -13.73 30.22
CA ALA A 550 29.68 -13.33 30.09
C ALA A 550 30.40 -13.28 31.44
N VAL A 551 29.70 -13.34 32.59
CA VAL A 551 30.32 -13.19 33.91
C VAL A 551 30.90 -14.52 34.40
N PHE A 552 32.23 -14.60 34.49
CA PHE A 552 32.91 -15.79 35.00
C PHE A 552 32.87 -15.81 36.54
N VAL A 553 32.44 -16.92 37.11
CA VAL A 553 32.50 -17.16 38.56
C VAL A 553 33.92 -17.60 38.91
N VAL A 554 34.58 -16.85 39.79
CA VAL A 554 35.98 -17.08 40.19
C VAL A 554 36.09 -17.28 41.70
N ASN A 555 37.20 -17.87 42.16
CA ASN A 555 37.45 -18.08 43.59
C ASN A 555 38.00 -16.82 44.29
N ASP A 556 38.07 -16.86 45.62
CA ASP A 556 38.62 -15.78 46.45
C ASP A 556 40.07 -15.44 46.10
N SER A 557 40.87 -16.43 45.72
CA SER A 557 42.29 -16.24 45.40
C SER A 557 42.48 -15.41 44.14
N GLU A 558 41.72 -15.70 43.07
CA GLU A 558 41.78 -14.94 41.83
C GLU A 558 41.22 -13.52 42.01
N ILE A 559 40.04 -13.37 42.62
CA ILE A 559 39.46 -12.02 42.73
C ILE A 559 40.36 -11.11 43.56
N ASN A 560 41.05 -11.63 44.58
CA ASN A 560 41.97 -10.87 45.43
C ASN A 560 43.37 -10.67 44.82
N TYR A 561 43.70 -11.38 43.74
CA TYR A 561 44.93 -11.17 42.98
C TYR A 561 44.91 -9.82 42.24
N TYR A 562 43.76 -9.44 41.68
CA TYR A 562 43.63 -8.18 40.94
C TYR A 562 43.61 -6.96 41.87
N LYS A 563 44.32 -5.90 41.48
CA LYS A 563 44.30 -4.61 42.18
C LYS A 563 42.95 -3.91 41.97
N THR A 564 42.35 -3.39 43.02
CA THR A 564 41.09 -2.65 42.90
C THR A 564 41.34 -1.29 42.23
N GLY A 565 40.74 -1.06 41.07
CA GLY A 565 40.69 0.23 40.39
C GLY A 565 39.43 1.02 40.72
N GLU A 566 39.24 2.17 40.06
CA GLU A 566 38.02 2.98 40.23
C GLU A 566 36.77 2.23 39.78
N SER A 567 35.66 2.37 40.51
CA SER A 567 34.38 1.80 40.10
C SER A 567 33.90 2.42 38.80
N ILE A 568 33.32 1.58 37.94
CA ILE A 568 32.61 2.03 36.75
C ILE A 568 31.18 2.33 37.19
N THR A 569 30.84 3.62 37.21
CA THR A 569 29.49 4.10 37.52
C THR A 569 28.85 4.56 36.21
N ARG A 570 27.62 4.10 35.95
CA ARG A 570 26.88 4.20 34.67
C ARG A 570 27.30 3.14 33.68
#